data_AF-A3JHZ9-F1
#
_entry.id   AF-A3JHZ9-F1
#
_cell.length_a   1.000
_cell.length_b   1.000
_cell.length_c   1.000
_cell.angle_alpha   90.00
_cell.angle_beta   90.00
_cell.angle_gamma   90.00
#
_symmetry.space_group_name_H-M   'P 1'
#
loop_
_entity.id
_entity.type
_entity.pdbx_description
1 polymer ?
#
loop_
_entity_poly.entity_id
_entity_poly.type
_entity_poly.pdbx_seq_one_letter_code
_entity_poly.pdbx_strand_id
1 'polypeptide(L)'
;MLFEQSEFALYAIERELQQINLVEGLNVCVHPLLGSVVHRRRCEAVMRSFGVQTVYHAAAYKHVPLVEHNVIEGVQNNVFGTLHTARAGVQWPAPRREII
;
A
#
# COMPACT_ATOMS: atom_id res chain seq x y z
N MET A 1 1.08 3.96 8.11
CA MET A 1 1.52 4.52 6.81
C MET A 1 0.46 4.18 5.78
N LEU A 2 0.13 5.11 4.89
CA LEU A 2 -0.78 4.89 3.75
C LEU A 2 0.05 5.01 2.48
N PHE A 3 -0.05 4.03 1.59
CA PHE A 3 0.67 4.01 0.32
C PHE A 3 -0.32 3.76 -0.81
N GLU A 4 -0.52 4.75 -1.66
CA GLU A 4 -1.59 4.73 -2.66
C GLU A 4 -1.15 5.50 -3.92
N GLN A 5 -1.58 5.03 -5.09
CA GLN A 5 -1.21 5.62 -6.38
C GLN A 5 -2.12 6.81 -6.74
N SER A 6 -3.37 6.78 -6.32
CA SER A 6 -4.32 7.87 -6.54
C SER A 6 -4.17 8.95 -5.47
N GLU A 7 -3.76 10.15 -5.87
CA GLU A 7 -3.70 11.32 -4.98
C GLU A 7 -5.06 11.61 -4.32
N PHE A 8 -6.14 11.54 -5.10
CA PHE A 8 -7.49 11.76 -4.59
C PHE A 8 -7.86 10.71 -3.52
N ALA A 9 -7.64 9.43 -3.82
CA ALA A 9 -7.97 8.37 -2.87
C ALA A 9 -7.12 8.49 -1.59
N LEU A 10 -5.83 8.78 -1.74
CA LEU A 10 -4.89 8.96 -0.63
C LEU A 10 -5.33 10.12 0.29
N TYR A 11 -5.66 11.27 -0.29
CA TYR A 11 -6.11 12.43 0.46
C TYR A 11 -7.45 12.17 1.17
N ALA A 12 -8.38 11.49 0.48
CA ALA A 12 -9.68 11.14 1.05
C ALA A 12 -9.54 10.25 2.28
N ILE A 13 -8.78 9.15 2.17
CA ILE A 13 -8.59 8.21 3.29
C ILE A 13 -7.74 8.79 4.41
N GLU A 14 -6.74 9.63 4.09
CA GLU A 14 -5.95 10.33 5.10
C GLU A 14 -6.87 11.20 5.98
N ARG A 15 -7.74 12.02 5.35
CA ARG A 15 -8.66 12.89 6.08
C ARG A 15 -9.65 12.11 6.95
N GLU A 16 -10.21 11.03 6.41
CA GLU A 16 -11.12 10.16 7.15
C GLU A 16 -10.43 9.57 8.39
N LEU A 17 -9.22 9.03 8.23
CA LEU A 17 -8.46 8.44 9.34
C LEU A 17 -7.99 9.48 10.35
N GLN A 18 -7.59 10.68 9.91
CA GLN A 18 -7.25 11.78 10.81
C GLN A 18 -8.45 12.23 11.66
N GLN A 19 -9.65 12.28 11.07
CA GLN A 19 -10.87 12.61 11.79
C GLN A 19 -11.18 11.54 12.85
N ILE A 20 -11.12 10.25 12.49
CA ILE A 20 -11.33 9.15 13.43
C ILE A 20 -10.29 9.22 14.56
N ASN A 21 -9.02 9.41 14.22
CA ASN A 21 -7.93 9.52 15.19
C ASN A 21 -8.14 10.67 16.20
N LEU A 22 -8.68 11.80 15.73
CA LEU A 22 -9.01 12.95 16.58
C LEU A 22 -10.22 12.68 17.48
N VAL A 23 -11.32 12.15 16.93
CA VAL A 23 -12.57 11.91 17.67
C VAL A 23 -12.39 10.83 18.73
N GLU A 24 -11.70 9.75 18.37
CA GLU A 24 -11.48 8.59 19.25
C GLU A 24 -10.24 8.72 20.13
N GLY A 25 -9.44 9.80 19.97
CA GLY A 25 -8.26 10.05 20.79
C GLY A 25 -7.16 8.99 20.66
N LEU A 26 -7.02 8.35 19.49
CA LEU A 26 -6.16 7.17 19.30
C LEU A 26 -4.65 7.51 19.29
N ASN A 27 -4.29 8.78 19.10
CA ASN A 27 -2.89 9.25 19.04
C ASN A 27 -2.01 8.48 18.03
N VAL A 28 -2.58 8.08 16.90
CA VAL A 28 -1.90 7.35 15.83
C VAL A 28 -1.28 8.34 14.84
N CYS A 29 -0.01 8.15 14.49
CA CYS A 29 0.65 8.92 13.43
C CYS A 29 0.29 8.35 12.05
N VAL A 30 -0.43 9.13 11.24
CA VAL A 30 -0.79 8.79 9.86
C VAL A 30 0.19 9.47 8.91
N HIS A 31 0.90 8.67 8.10
CA HIS A 31 1.85 9.16 7.09
C HIS A 31 1.37 8.76 5.70
N PRO A 32 0.81 9.70 4.91
CA PRO A 32 0.43 9.45 3.52
C PRO A 32 1.66 9.47 2.61
N LEU A 33 1.74 8.53 1.67
CA LEU A 33 2.76 8.51 0.64
C LEU A 33 2.18 8.12 -0.72
N LEU A 34 2.27 9.04 -1.67
CA LEU A 34 1.89 8.78 -3.05
C LEU A 34 2.89 7.80 -3.68
N GLY A 35 2.41 6.74 -4.33
CA GLY A 35 3.24 5.80 -5.06
C GLY A 35 2.49 4.53 -5.45
N SER A 36 3.13 3.69 -6.27
CA SER A 36 2.51 2.45 -6.76
C SER A 36 3.34 1.24 -6.37
N VAL A 37 2.63 0.15 -6.05
CA VAL A 37 3.18 -1.16 -5.69
C VAL A 37 3.94 -1.83 -6.84
N VAL A 38 3.71 -1.38 -8.08
CA VAL A 38 4.49 -1.83 -9.25
C VAL A 38 5.96 -1.41 -9.15
N HIS A 39 6.27 -0.36 -8.39
CA HIS A 39 7.63 0.16 -8.23
C HIS A 39 8.38 -0.53 -7.08
N ARG A 40 8.91 -1.73 -7.34
CA ARG A 40 9.64 -2.56 -6.34
C ARG A 40 10.61 -1.78 -5.44
N ARG A 41 11.53 -1.01 -6.02
CA ARG A 41 12.56 -0.27 -5.25
C ARG A 41 11.94 0.76 -4.31
N ARG A 42 10.83 1.39 -4.71
CA ARG A 42 10.11 2.36 -3.88
C ARG A 42 9.45 1.64 -2.71
N CYS A 43 8.79 0.51 -2.94
CA CYS A 43 8.22 -0.32 -1.87
C CYS A 43 9.29 -0.76 -0.86
N GLU A 44 10.43 -1.25 -1.34
CA GLU A 44 11.56 -1.66 -0.48
C GLU A 44 12.11 -0.48 0.33
N ALA A 45 12.35 0.67 -0.30
CA ALA A 45 12.85 1.87 0.39
C ALA A 45 11.86 2.35 1.45
N VAL A 46 10.57 2.37 1.13
CA VAL A 46 9.50 2.74 2.05
C VAL A 46 9.45 1.83 3.27
N MET A 47 9.39 0.51 3.06
CA MET A 47 9.29 -0.43 4.16
C MET A 47 10.51 -0.37 5.09
N ARG A 48 11.69 -0.09 4.55
CA ARG A 48 12.93 0.09 5.33
C ARG A 48 12.93 1.41 6.08
N SER A 49 12.69 2.53 5.41
CA SER A 49 12.76 3.87 6.00
C SER A 49 11.74 4.09 7.12
N PHE A 50 10.56 3.48 7.00
CA PHE A 50 9.50 3.59 8.01
C PHE A 50 9.47 2.39 8.98
N GLY A 51 10.36 1.41 8.81
CA GLY A 51 10.43 0.22 9.68
C GLY A 51 9.19 -0.68 9.68
N VAL A 52 8.30 -0.60 8.67
CA VAL A 52 6.95 -1.19 8.63
C VAL A 52 6.92 -2.67 9.02
N GLN A 53 6.31 -3.07 10.14
CA GLN A 53 6.31 -4.48 10.59
C GLN A 53 5.12 -5.31 10.08
N THR A 54 4.02 -4.66 9.72
CA THR A 54 2.80 -5.33 9.26
C THR A 54 2.30 -4.63 8.01
N VAL A 55 1.91 -5.40 7.00
CA VAL A 55 1.39 -4.88 5.73
C VAL A 55 -0.01 -5.43 5.49
N TYR A 56 -0.95 -4.52 5.21
CA TYR A 56 -2.28 -4.81 4.67
C TYR A 56 -2.29 -4.36 3.21
N HIS A 57 -2.36 -5.30 2.28
CA HIS A 57 -2.26 -5.01 0.85
C HIS A 57 -3.65 -4.98 0.21
N ALA A 58 -4.14 -3.79 -0.13
CA ALA A 58 -5.45 -3.60 -0.77
C ALA A 58 -5.35 -3.06 -2.21
N ALA A 59 -4.15 -2.97 -2.78
CA ALA A 59 -3.92 -2.38 -4.09
C ALA A 59 -4.22 -3.38 -5.21
N ALA A 60 -5.41 -3.30 -5.81
CA ALA A 60 -5.82 -4.15 -6.92
C ALA A 60 -6.74 -3.43 -7.90
N TYR A 61 -6.55 -3.67 -9.20
CA TYR A 61 -7.56 -3.37 -10.20
C TYR A 61 -8.65 -4.44 -10.14
N LYS A 62 -9.88 -4.00 -9.87
CA LYS A 62 -11.05 -4.87 -9.60
C LYS A 62 -12.16 -4.78 -10.63
N HIS A 63 -12.09 -3.84 -11.56
CA HIS A 63 -13.12 -3.67 -12.58
C HIS A 63 -12.86 -4.63 -13.74
N VAL A 64 -13.54 -5.78 -13.73
CA VAL A 64 -13.29 -6.90 -14.65
C VAL A 64 -13.20 -6.46 -16.12
N PRO A 65 -14.17 -5.73 -16.70
CA PRO A 65 -14.04 -5.29 -18.09
C PRO A 65 -12.79 -4.45 -18.36
N LEU A 66 -12.37 -3.60 -17.42
CA LEU A 66 -11.19 -2.75 -17.64
C LEU A 66 -9.90 -3.57 -17.56
N VAL A 67 -9.83 -4.53 -16.65
CA VAL A 67 -8.66 -5.41 -16.50
C VAL A 67 -8.51 -6.34 -17.70
N GLU A 68 -9.61 -6.87 -18.24
CA GLU A 68 -9.58 -7.73 -19.43
C GLU A 68 -9.12 -6.98 -20.68
N HIS A 69 -9.47 -5.70 -20.82
CA HIS A 69 -8.97 -4.86 -21.92
C HIS A 69 -7.53 -4.38 -21.68
N ASN A 70 -7.04 -4.41 -20.43
CA ASN A 70 -5.72 -3.91 -20.02
C ASN A 70 -4.94 -4.97 -19.23
N VAL A 71 -4.81 -6.17 -19.80
CA VAL A 71 -4.26 -7.35 -19.12
C VAL A 71 -2.86 -7.08 -18.55
N ILE A 72 -2.02 -6.33 -19.26
CA ILE A 72 -0.66 -6.00 -18.80
C ILE A 72 -0.70 -5.20 -17.50
N GLU A 73 -1.57 -4.19 -17.41
CA GLU A 73 -1.74 -3.39 -16.19
C GLU A 73 -2.33 -4.22 -15.04
N GLY A 74 -3.28 -5.11 -15.35
CA GLY A 74 -3.81 -6.08 -14.41
C GLY A 74 -2.72 -6.98 -13.80
N VAL A 75 -1.86 -7.54 -14.64
CA VAL A 75 -0.75 -8.41 -14.20
C VAL A 75 0.31 -7.61 -13.43
N GLN A 76 0.70 -6.42 -13.90
CA GLN A 76 1.67 -5.57 -13.22
C GLN A 76 1.19 -5.19 -11.82
N ASN A 77 -0.05 -4.75 -11.68
CA ASN A 77 -0.55 -4.27 -10.40
C ASN A 77 -0.93 -5.43 -9.46
N ASN A 78 -1.73 -6.39 -9.95
CA ASN A 78 -2.32 -7.41 -9.07
C ASN A 78 -1.39 -8.60 -8.80
N VAL A 79 -0.46 -8.91 -9.73
CA VAL A 79 0.48 -10.04 -9.54
C VAL A 79 1.82 -9.51 -9.07
N PHE A 80 2.46 -8.66 -9.87
CA PHE A 80 3.79 -8.15 -9.53
C PHE A 80 3.76 -7.15 -8.38
N GLY A 81 2.72 -6.32 -8.27
CA GLY A 81 2.55 -5.40 -7.13
C GLY A 81 2.43 -6.13 -5.79
N THR A 82 1.63 -7.19 -5.75
CA THR A 82 1.55 -8.09 -4.58
C THR A 82 2.89 -8.75 -4.29
N LEU A 83 3.58 -9.29 -5.31
CA LEU A 83 4.90 -9.92 -5.15
C LEU A 83 5.96 -8.93 -4.62
N HIS A 84 5.98 -7.70 -5.12
CA HIS A 84 6.92 -6.67 -4.67
C HIS A 84 6.67 -6.30 -3.21
N THR A 85 5.39 -6.17 -2.84
CA THR A 85 4.99 -5.86 -1.48
C THR A 85 5.42 -6.97 -0.52
N ALA A 86 5.16 -8.24 -0.87
CA ALA A 86 5.58 -9.39 -0.08
C ALA A 86 7.10 -9.51 0.04
N ARG A 87 7.83 -9.32 -1.06
CA ARG A 87 9.30 -9.40 -1.05
C ARG A 87 9.97 -8.26 -0.28
N ALA A 88 9.40 -7.07 -0.32
CA ALA A 88 9.87 -5.95 0.47
C ALA A 88 9.71 -6.22 1.99
N GLY A 89 8.73 -7.05 2.37
CA GLY A 89 8.53 -7.55 3.73
C GLY A 89 9.64 -8.50 4.20
N VAL A 90 9.95 -9.51 3.37
CA VAL A 90 10.89 -10.62 3.69
C VAL A 90 12.35 -10.18 3.83
N GLN A 91 12.80 -9.14 3.13
CA GLN A 91 14.19 -8.67 3.20
C GLN A 91 14.55 -7.92 4.52
N TRP A 92 13.65 -7.93 5.51
CA TRP A 92 13.85 -7.23 6.79
C TRP A 92 14.01 -8.21 7.96
N PRO A 93 14.90 -7.96 8.95
CA PRO A 93 15.26 -8.94 9.97
C PRO A 93 14.16 -9.28 11.01
N ALA A 94 13.05 -8.55 11.06
CA ALA A 94 12.02 -8.73 12.08
C ALA A 94 10.87 -9.65 11.59
N PRO A 95 10.23 -10.43 12.47
CA PRO A 95 9.05 -11.22 12.10
C PRO A 95 7.92 -10.29 11.66
N ARG A 96 7.44 -10.46 10.41
CA ARG A 96 6.37 -9.64 9.83
C ARG A 96 5.14 -10.48 9.46
N ARG A 97 3.96 -9.86 9.56
CA ARG A 97 2.69 -10.42 9.11
C ARG A 97 2.23 -9.66 7.88
N GLU A 98 1.96 -10.41 6.82
CA GLU A 98 1.38 -9.90 5.59
C GLU A 98 -0.06 -10.39 5.48
N ILE A 99 -0.97 -9.47 5.18
CA ILE A 99 -2.38 -9.77 4.90
C ILE A 99 -2.65 -9.20 3.51
N ILE A 100 -2.82 -10.12 2.55
CA ILE A 100 -3.08 -9.88 1.13
C ILE A 100 -4.55 -10.17 0.87
#